data_AF-A0A817ANH7-F1
#
_entry.id   AF-A0A817ANH7-F1
#
_cell.length_a   1.000
_cell.length_b   1.000
_cell.length_c   1.000
_cell.angle_alpha   90.00
_cell.angle_beta   90.00
_cell.angle_gamma   90.00
#
_symmetry.space_group_name_H-M   'P 1'
#
loop_
_entity.id
_entity.type
_entity.pdbx_description
1 polymer ?
#
loop_
_entity_poly.entity_id
_entity_poly.type
_entity_poly.pdbx_seq_one_letter_code
_entity_poly.pdbx_strand_id
1 'polypeptide(L)'
;MRSSTLSMVSCVLMFLILHHTKDSEAVEVCSFTDQLPGKCGNDGSNKCVNAMQKKALLPEVKVRCACFDHPTVILGRKKHICNCRQDC
;
A
#
# COMPACT_ATOMS: atom_id res chain seq x y z
N MET A 1 20.66 -14.68 -47.17
CA MET A 1 19.28 -14.37 -46.72
C MET A 1 18.79 -15.23 -45.55
N ARG A 2 19.42 -16.37 -45.21
CA ARG A 2 19.02 -17.25 -44.09
C ARG A 2 19.35 -16.72 -42.69
N SER A 3 20.36 -15.86 -42.56
CA SER A 3 20.80 -15.34 -41.25
C SER A 3 19.88 -14.22 -40.72
N SER A 4 19.33 -13.40 -41.63
CA SER A 4 18.44 -12.30 -41.28
C SER A 4 17.09 -12.80 -40.75
N THR A 5 16.58 -13.91 -41.29
CA THR A 5 15.33 -14.54 -40.83
C THR A 5 15.48 -15.14 -39.43
N LEU A 6 16.63 -15.77 -39.14
CA LEU A 6 16.92 -16.31 -37.80
C LEU A 6 17.01 -15.20 -36.75
N SER A 7 17.62 -14.06 -37.10
CA SER A 7 17.71 -12.91 -36.21
C SER A 7 16.33 -12.33 -35.90
N MET A 8 15.44 -12.23 -36.89
CA MET A 8 14.06 -11.73 -36.68
C MET A 8 13.24 -12.68 -35.79
N VAL A 9 13.35 -13.99 -36.01
CA VAL A 9 12.68 -15.00 -35.18
C VAL A 9 13.17 -14.96 -33.73
N SER A 10 14.49 -14.78 -33.53
CA SER A 10 15.07 -14.62 -32.20
C SER A 10 14.55 -13.37 -31.48
N CYS A 11 14.42 -12.23 -32.19
CA CYS A 11 13.86 -11.02 -31.61
C CYS A 11 12.41 -11.21 -31.17
N VAL A 12 11.57 -11.85 -32.00
CA VAL A 12 10.15 -12.11 -31.66
C VAL A 12 10.02 -13.02 -30.44
N LEU A 13 10.87 -14.06 -30.35
CA LEU A 13 10.89 -14.96 -29.18
C LEU A 13 11.28 -14.23 -27.89
N MET A 14 12.24 -13.30 -27.94
CA MET A 14 12.60 -12.49 -26.78
C MET A 14 11.46 -11.59 -26.32
N PHE A 15 10.72 -10.97 -27.24
CA PHE A 15 9.54 -10.16 -26.90
C PHE A 15 8.42 -11.01 -26.28
N LEU A 16 8.21 -12.24 -26.77
CA LEU A 16 7.24 -13.17 -26.19
C LEU A 16 7.61 -13.58 -24.76
N ILE A 17 8.90 -13.82 -24.49
CA ILE A 17 9.38 -14.13 -23.13
C ILE A 17 9.20 -12.93 -22.19
N LEU A 18 9.50 -11.71 -22.66
CA LEU A 18 9.34 -10.48 -21.87
C LEU A 18 7.87 -10.12 -21.60
N HIS A 19 6.96 -10.50 -22.49
CA HIS A 19 5.51 -10.32 -22.29
C HIS A 19 4.88 -11.46 -21.45
N HIS A 20 5.55 -12.60 -21.35
CA HIS A 20 5.14 -13.76 -20.55
C HIS A 20 5.77 -13.78 -19.16
N THR A 21 6.68 -12.84 -18.84
CA THR A 21 6.97 -12.50 -17.45
C THR A 21 5.76 -11.75 -16.92
N LYS A 22 4.75 -12.55 -16.55
CA LYS A 22 3.88 -12.39 -15.40
C LYS A 22 3.94 -10.96 -14.89
N ASP A 23 2.94 -10.16 -15.26
CA ASP A 23 2.45 -9.10 -14.40
C ASP A 23 2.48 -9.67 -12.99
N SER A 24 3.54 -9.33 -12.26
CA SER A 24 3.66 -9.68 -10.87
C SER A 24 2.53 -8.90 -10.26
N GLU A 25 1.42 -9.61 -10.05
CA GLU A 25 0.18 -9.20 -9.43
C GLU A 25 0.56 -8.21 -8.34
N ALA A 26 0.52 -6.93 -8.69
CA ALA A 26 0.84 -5.88 -7.77
C ALA A 26 -0.34 -5.92 -6.83
N VAL A 27 -0.20 -6.69 -5.75
CA VAL A 27 -1.23 -6.80 -4.72
C VAL A 27 -1.66 -5.37 -4.42
N GLU A 28 -2.92 -5.10 -4.68
CA GLU A 28 -3.45 -3.76 -4.72
C GLU A 28 -3.43 -3.26 -3.27
N VAL A 29 -2.37 -2.58 -2.86
CA VAL A 29 -2.24 -2.20 -1.45
C VAL A 29 -3.24 -1.08 -1.17
N CYS A 30 -4.39 -1.41 -0.59
CA CYS A 30 -5.33 -0.42 -0.09
C CYS A 30 -4.71 0.33 1.09
N SER A 31 -4.52 1.65 0.91
CA SER A 31 -4.07 2.54 1.98
C SER A 31 -5.21 3.40 2.50
N PHE A 32 -5.46 3.34 3.81
CA PHE A 32 -6.47 4.13 4.51
C PHE A 32 -5.78 5.11 5.45
N THR A 33 -6.07 6.39 5.29
CA THR A 33 -5.50 7.44 6.14
C THR A 33 -6.60 8.22 6.83
N ASP A 34 -6.46 8.45 8.14
CA ASP A 34 -7.40 9.24 8.93
C ASP A 34 -6.65 10.05 10.00
N GLN A 35 -7.28 11.13 10.46
CA GLN A 35 -6.74 12.01 11.50
C GLN A 35 -7.57 11.87 12.77
N LEU A 36 -6.92 11.42 13.84
CA LEU A 36 -7.52 11.25 15.15
C LEU A 36 -6.98 12.28 16.15
N PRO A 37 -7.80 12.70 17.13
CA PRO A 37 -7.34 13.60 18.18
C PRO A 37 -6.34 12.89 19.11
N GLY A 38 -5.39 13.65 19.66
CA GLY A 38 -4.35 13.16 20.56
C GLY A 38 -3.00 12.95 19.87
N LYS A 39 -2.15 12.14 20.50
CA LYS A 39 -0.83 11.75 20.01
C LYS A 39 -0.76 10.22 19.87
N CYS A 40 0.18 9.71 19.08
CA CYS A 40 0.41 8.28 18.94
C CYS A 40 0.76 7.62 20.27
N GLY A 41 1.72 8.17 21.02
CA GLY A 41 2.23 7.48 22.21
C GLY A 41 2.76 6.06 21.89
N ASN A 42 2.93 5.21 22.90
CA ASN A 42 3.43 3.83 22.69
C ASN A 42 2.44 2.92 21.95
N ASP A 43 1.15 3.07 22.20
CA ASP A 43 0.11 2.18 21.64
C ASP A 43 -0.64 2.80 20.44
N GLY A 44 -0.07 3.84 19.83
CA GLY A 44 -0.74 4.64 18.78
C GLY A 44 -1.17 3.80 17.60
N SER A 45 -0.29 2.92 17.12
CA SER A 45 -0.60 2.02 16.01
C SER A 45 -1.77 1.08 16.31
N ASN A 46 -1.86 0.56 17.54
CA ASN A 46 -2.95 -0.35 17.93
C ASN A 46 -4.29 0.40 18.08
N LYS A 47 -4.24 1.65 18.57
CA LYS A 47 -5.40 2.54 18.60
C LYS A 47 -5.87 2.90 17.18
N CYS A 48 -4.95 3.12 16.24
CA CYS A 48 -5.28 3.34 14.84
C CYS A 48 -6.01 2.15 14.22
N VAL A 49 -5.52 0.92 14.43
CA VAL A 49 -6.19 -0.30 13.95
C VAL A 49 -7.64 -0.35 14.46
N ASN A 50 -7.81 -0.23 15.78
CA ASN A 50 -9.14 -0.31 16.42
C ASN A 50 -10.09 0.81 15.92
N ALA A 51 -9.59 2.04 15.78
CA ALA A 51 -10.39 3.16 15.29
C ALA A 51 -10.86 2.96 13.85
N MET A 52 -10.01 2.42 12.97
CA MET A 52 -10.34 2.16 11.58
C MET A 52 -11.28 0.96 11.41
N GLN A 53 -11.08 -0.09 12.20
CA GLN A 53 -12.00 -1.24 12.26
C GLN A 53 -13.39 -0.80 12.73
N LYS A 54 -13.47 0.07 13.76
CA LYS A 54 -14.75 0.63 14.23
C LYS A 54 -15.48 1.46 13.18
N LYS A 55 -14.76 2.11 12.27
CA LYS A 55 -15.36 2.84 11.16
C LYS A 55 -15.74 1.94 9.97
N ALA A 56 -15.54 0.62 10.09
CA ALA A 56 -15.71 -0.34 9.01
C ALA A 56 -14.90 -0.02 7.74
N LEU A 57 -13.82 0.77 7.87
CA LEU A 57 -12.89 1.06 6.76
C LEU A 57 -12.00 -0.14 6.42
N LEU A 58 -11.88 -1.10 7.34
CA LEU A 58 -10.97 -2.23 7.24
C LEU A 58 -11.63 -3.51 7.75
N PRO A 59 -11.55 -4.64 7.02
CA PRO A 59 -11.91 -5.95 7.55
C PRO A 59 -10.99 -6.37 8.71
N GLU A 60 -11.42 -7.33 9.54
CA GLU A 60 -10.65 -7.90 10.68
C GLU A 60 -9.33 -8.62 10.28
N VAL A 61 -8.93 -8.53 9.02
CA VAL A 61 -7.70 -9.12 8.48
C VAL A 61 -6.47 -8.37 9.01
N LYS A 62 -5.28 -8.98 8.93
CA LYS A 62 -3.98 -8.39 9.32
C LYS A 62 -3.72 -7.06 8.60
N VAL A 63 -4.16 -5.95 9.19
CA VAL A 63 -3.83 -4.60 8.73
C VAL A 63 -2.56 -4.13 9.43
N ARG A 64 -1.61 -3.58 8.66
CA ARG A 64 -0.46 -2.86 9.22
C ARG A 64 -0.77 -1.38 9.29
N CYS A 65 -0.90 -0.84 10.50
CA CYS A 65 -1.08 0.59 10.70
C CYS A 65 0.18 1.23 11.28
N ALA A 66 0.56 2.36 10.69
CA ALA A 66 1.54 3.30 11.21
C ALA A 66 0.82 4.51 11.81
N CYS A 67 1.39 5.05 12.88
CA CYS A 67 0.88 6.23 13.56
C CYS A 67 1.95 7.33 13.48
N PHE A 68 1.55 8.53 13.05
CA PHE A 68 2.41 9.70 12.96
C PHE A 68 1.81 10.85 13.76
N ASP A 69 2.58 11.48 14.65
CA ASP A 69 2.12 12.69 15.32
C ASP A 69 2.01 13.83 14.31
N HIS A 70 0.84 14.48 14.24
CA HIS A 70 0.63 15.62 13.35
C HIS A 70 1.31 16.85 13.99
N PRO A 71 2.25 17.52 13.29
CA PRO A 71 3.01 18.64 13.87
C PRO A 71 2.14 19.88 14.09
N THR A 72 1.06 20.03 13.32
CA THR A 72 0.13 21.16 13.47
C THR A 72 -0.98 20.85 14.47
N VAL A 73 -1.22 21.83 15.34
CA VAL A 73 -2.32 21.85 16.30
C VAL A 73 -3.49 22.56 15.62
N ILE A 74 -4.50 21.82 15.18
CA ILE A 74 -5.72 22.40 14.60
C ILE A 74 -6.73 22.60 15.74
N LEU A 75 -7.22 23.83 15.94
CA LEU A 75 -8.15 24.19 17.03
C LEU A 75 -7.61 23.90 18.45
N GLY A 76 -6.31 24.08 18.69
CA GLY A 76 -5.72 23.88 20.03
C GLY A 76 -5.60 22.41 20.48
N ARG A 77 -6.02 21.44 19.64
CA ARG A 77 -5.90 20.01 19.92
C ARG A 77 -4.82 19.37 19.05
N LYS A 78 -3.92 18.63 19.69
CA LYS A 78 -2.94 17.79 18.98
C LYS A 78 -3.70 16.69 18.24
N LYS A 79 -3.26 16.36 17.03
CA LYS A 79 -3.79 15.27 16.22
C LYS A 79 -2.66 14.30 15.90
N HIS A 80 -3.03 13.09 15.57
CA HIS A 80 -2.14 12.11 14.96
C HIS A 80 -2.79 11.54 13.71
N ILE A 81 -1.96 11.17 12.76
CA ILE A 81 -2.32 10.55 11.50
C ILE A 81 -2.18 9.05 11.68
N CYS A 82 -3.25 8.33 11.37
CA CYS A 82 -3.24 6.89 11.23
C CYS A 82 -3.15 6.55 9.74
N ASN A 83 -2.11 5.83 9.34
CA ASN A 83 -1.97 5.30 7.98
C ASN A 83 -1.95 3.78 8.05
N CYS A 84 -3.00 3.16 7.55
CA CYS A 84 -3.20 1.72 7.54
C CYS A 84 -3.07 1.18 6.13
N ARG A 85 -2.31 0.10 5.97
CA ARG A 85 -2.12 -0.61 4.70
C ARG A 85 -2.60 -2.04 4.83
N GLN A 86 -3.30 -2.50 3.81
CA GLN A 86 -3.73 -3.88 3.67
C GLN A 86 -3.58 -4.31 2.22
N ASP A 87 -3.27 -5.59 2.02
CA ASP A 87 -3.37 -6.26 0.72
C ASP A 87 -4.86 -6.36 0.32
N CYS A 88 -5.23 -5.65 -0.74
CA CYS A 88 -6.40 -5.91 -1.57
C CYS A 88 -5.95 -6.58 -2.88
#